data_AF-A0A1T4PC37-F1
#
_entry.id   AF-A0A1T4PC37-F1
#
_cell.length_a   1.000
_cell.length_b   1.000
_cell.length_c   1.000
_cell.angle_alpha   90.00
_cell.angle_beta   90.00
_cell.angle_gamma   90.00
#
_symmetry.space_group_name_H-M   'P 1'
#
loop_
_entity.id
_entity.type
_entity.pdbx_description
1 polymer ?
#
loop_
_entity_poly.entity_id
_entity_poly.type
_entity_poly.pdbx_seq_one_letter_code
_entity_poly.pdbx_strand_id
1 'polypeptide(L)'
;MKKLFFLSLTTGILCGLWFWIGIKTHIPVWMGFAGCTAFFAAGGINNGGVKKALFSTLSGVFWAVIVIALSKHFNQEYIFAIITGVVTFFMCIQGQCKLFAFIPGTFIGGFSTFASNGDWKMVSIGLILGIILGFSCDYTGEKSFLLFEKN
;
A
#
# COMPACT_ATOMS: atom_id res chain seq x y z
N MET A 1 1.08 -23.04 -13.12
CA MET A 1 -0.02 -22.59 -14.00
C MET A 1 -1.38 -22.60 -13.30
N LYS A 2 -1.80 -23.70 -12.63
CA LYS A 2 -3.10 -23.76 -11.93
C LYS A 2 -3.26 -22.74 -10.77
N LYS A 3 -2.27 -22.60 -9.87
CA LYS A 3 -2.35 -21.64 -8.73
C LYS A 3 -2.54 -20.18 -9.18
N LEU A 4 -1.80 -19.75 -10.19
CA LEU A 4 -1.88 -18.37 -10.71
C LEU A 4 -3.24 -18.09 -11.35
N PHE A 5 -3.86 -19.08 -12.00
CA PHE A 5 -5.20 -18.95 -12.57
C PHE A 5 -6.27 -18.69 -11.48
N PHE A 6 -6.26 -19.46 -10.39
CA PHE A 6 -7.20 -19.23 -9.29
C PHE A 6 -6.97 -17.89 -8.59
N LEU A 7 -5.70 -17.50 -8.41
CA LEU A 7 -5.35 -16.20 -7.87
C LEU A 7 -5.83 -15.06 -8.78
N SER A 8 -5.59 -15.12 -10.09
CA SER A 8 -6.00 -14.06 -11.01
C SER A 8 -7.52 -13.97 -11.12
N LEU A 9 -8.23 -15.10 -11.13
CA LEU A 9 -9.69 -15.15 -11.15
C LEU A 9 -10.29 -14.48 -9.90
N THR A 10 -9.86 -14.90 -8.71
CA THR A 10 -10.35 -14.34 -7.43
C THR A 10 -9.98 -12.88 -7.28
N THR A 11 -8.75 -12.50 -7.65
CA THR A 11 -8.29 -11.10 -7.64
C THR A 11 -9.13 -10.25 -8.59
N GLY A 12 -9.41 -10.71 -9.81
CA GLY A 12 -10.24 -9.98 -10.76
C GLY A 12 -11.65 -9.70 -10.24
N ILE A 13 -12.30 -10.72 -9.64
CA ILE A 13 -13.64 -10.59 -9.06
C ILE A 13 -13.63 -9.60 -7.89
N LEU A 14 -12.72 -9.78 -6.92
CA LEU A 14 -12.67 -8.95 -5.71
C LEU A 14 -12.24 -7.51 -6.01
N CYS A 15 -11.28 -7.30 -6.90
CA CYS A 15 -10.88 -5.96 -7.35
C CYS A 15 -11.99 -5.26 -8.15
N GLY A 16 -12.73 -6.00 -8.99
CA GLY A 16 -13.91 -5.47 -9.68
C GLY A 16 -15.00 -5.04 -8.71
N LEU A 17 -15.29 -5.87 -7.70
CA LEU A 17 -16.23 -5.55 -6.64
C LEU A 17 -15.77 -4.35 -5.80
N TRP A 18 -14.49 -4.29 -5.45
CA TRP A 18 -13.88 -3.15 -4.74
C TRP A 18 -14.09 -1.84 -5.51
N PHE A 19 -13.82 -1.84 -6.81
CA PHE A 19 -14.02 -0.66 -7.65
C PHE A 19 -15.49 -0.24 -7.66
N TRP A 20 -16.42 -1.20 -7.84
CA TRP A 20 -17.86 -0.93 -7.86
C TRP A 20 -18.42 -0.40 -6.52
N ILE A 21 -17.96 -0.96 -5.39
CA ILE A 21 -18.33 -0.45 -4.07
C ILE A 21 -17.75 0.95 -3.88
N GLY A 22 -16.47 1.12 -4.22
CA GLY A 22 -15.74 2.35 -4.02
C GLY A 22 -16.34 3.57 -4.72
N ILE A 23 -16.84 3.40 -5.94
CA ILE A 23 -17.55 4.47 -6.67
C ILE A 23 -18.88 4.88 -6.00
N LYS A 24 -19.54 3.97 -5.28
CA LYS A 24 -20.83 4.24 -4.60
C LYS A 24 -20.66 4.84 -3.21
N THR A 25 -19.58 4.49 -2.52
CA THR A 25 -19.36 4.86 -1.11
C THR A 25 -18.33 5.96 -0.92
N HIS A 26 -17.78 6.52 -2.02
CA HIS A 26 -16.72 7.52 -2.02
C HIS A 26 -15.45 7.09 -1.24
N ILE A 27 -15.21 5.78 -1.15
CA ILE A 27 -13.97 5.24 -0.56
C ILE A 27 -12.80 5.54 -1.51
N PRO A 28 -11.59 5.82 -1.02
CA PRO A 28 -10.40 6.06 -1.85
C PRO A 28 -9.96 4.80 -2.63
N VAL A 29 -10.62 4.54 -3.76
CA VAL A 29 -10.47 3.32 -4.57
C VAL A 29 -9.01 3.06 -4.96
N TRP A 30 -8.33 4.11 -5.44
CA TRP A 30 -6.94 4.04 -5.87
C TRP A 30 -5.96 3.81 -4.72
N MET A 31 -6.24 4.33 -3.53
CA MET A 31 -5.43 4.04 -2.34
C MET A 31 -5.64 2.59 -1.88
N GLY A 32 -6.85 2.06 -2.06
CA GLY A 32 -7.12 0.63 -1.93
C GLY A 32 -6.27 -0.22 -2.88
N PHE A 33 -6.19 0.14 -4.16
CA PHE A 33 -5.32 -0.56 -5.10
C PHE A 33 -3.83 -0.43 -4.77
N ALA A 34 -3.39 0.73 -4.26
CA ALA A 34 -2.04 0.93 -3.77
C ALA A 34 -1.73 0.00 -2.59
N GLY A 35 -2.65 -0.13 -1.63
CA GLY A 35 -2.52 -1.05 -0.49
C GLY A 35 -2.51 -2.53 -0.91
N CYS A 36 -3.38 -2.92 -1.85
CA CYS A 36 -3.43 -4.27 -2.40
C CYS A 36 -2.11 -4.63 -3.12
N THR A 37 -1.60 -3.70 -3.94
CA THR A 37 -0.29 -3.84 -4.60
C THR A 37 0.83 -3.95 -3.56
N ALA A 38 0.83 -3.11 -2.52
CA ALA A 38 1.82 -3.16 -1.46
C ALA A 38 1.82 -4.52 -0.74
N PHE A 39 0.64 -5.09 -0.48
CA PHE A 39 0.52 -6.41 0.13
C PHE A 39 1.15 -7.52 -0.73
N PHE A 40 0.82 -7.59 -2.02
CA PHE A 40 1.39 -8.60 -2.92
C PHE A 40 2.90 -8.40 -3.10
N ALA A 41 3.35 -7.15 -3.26
CA ALA A 41 4.76 -6.81 -3.39
C ALA A 41 5.56 -7.10 -2.10
N ALA A 42 4.92 -7.04 -0.93
CA ALA A 42 5.51 -7.43 0.35
C ALA A 42 5.60 -8.96 0.56
N GLY A 43 5.15 -9.76 -0.41
CA GLY A 43 5.28 -11.21 -0.44
C GLY A 43 4.02 -12.00 -0.07
N GLY A 44 2.85 -11.36 -0.01
CA GLY A 44 1.57 -12.02 0.22
C GLY A 44 1.43 -12.66 1.62
N ILE A 45 0.46 -13.57 1.78
CA ILE A 45 0.18 -14.27 3.04
C ILE A 45 1.40 -15.02 3.56
N ASN A 46 2.09 -15.73 2.67
CA ASN A 46 3.13 -16.68 3.02
C ASN A 46 4.40 -16.02 3.61
N ASN A 47 4.63 -14.73 3.34
CA ASN A 47 5.84 -14.01 3.79
C ASN A 47 5.56 -12.85 4.75
N GLY A 48 4.40 -12.88 5.42
CA GLY A 48 4.00 -11.82 6.36
C GLY A 48 3.72 -10.48 5.67
N GLY A 49 3.23 -10.53 4.42
CA GLY A 49 2.98 -9.37 3.56
C GLY A 49 2.07 -8.34 4.19
N VAL A 50 1.06 -8.76 4.99
CA VAL A 50 0.17 -7.84 5.73
C VAL A 50 0.97 -6.92 6.64
N LYS A 51 1.82 -7.47 7.52
CA LYS A 51 2.57 -6.67 8.50
C LYS A 51 3.56 -5.75 7.78
N LYS A 52 4.34 -6.29 6.84
CA LYS A 52 5.34 -5.53 6.09
C LYS A 52 4.70 -4.39 5.30
N ALA A 53 3.63 -4.67 4.55
CA ALA A 53 2.91 -3.65 3.78
C ALA A 53 2.29 -2.59 4.70
N LEU A 54 1.64 -3.00 5.79
CA LEU A 54 0.99 -2.08 6.72
C LEU A 54 1.99 -1.10 7.35
N PHE A 55 3.06 -1.61 7.96
CA PHE A 55 4.03 -0.75 8.64
C PHE A 55 4.80 0.14 7.67
N SER A 56 5.26 -0.41 6.54
CA SER A 56 5.99 0.37 5.54
C SER A 56 5.13 1.48 4.92
N THR A 57 3.91 1.16 4.47
CA THR A 57 3.01 2.16 3.86
C THR A 57 2.59 3.24 4.84
N LEU A 58 2.25 2.90 6.08
CA LEU A 58 1.92 3.92 7.09
C LEU A 58 3.12 4.78 7.49
N SER A 59 4.33 4.21 7.52
CA SER A 59 5.56 5.01 7.67
C SER A 59 5.74 5.99 6.50
N GLY A 60 5.44 5.55 5.27
CA GLY A 60 5.40 6.43 4.10
C GLY A 60 4.47 7.63 4.26
N VAL A 61 3.26 7.38 4.74
CA VAL A 61 2.28 8.45 5.04
C VAL A 61 2.86 9.43 6.06
N PHE A 62 3.45 8.91 7.15
CA PHE A 62 4.09 9.73 8.17
C PHE A 62 5.18 10.65 7.59
N TRP A 63 6.09 10.10 6.78
CA TRP A 63 7.15 10.88 6.15
C TRP A 63 6.62 11.94 5.18
N ALA A 64 5.58 11.62 4.40
CA ALA A 64 4.96 12.60 3.51
C ALA A 64 4.28 13.75 4.29
N VAL A 65 3.63 13.47 5.41
CA VAL A 65 3.06 14.51 6.29
C VAL A 65 4.16 15.44 6.80
N ILE A 66 5.33 14.91 7.18
CA ILE A 66 6.48 15.74 7.58
C ILE A 66 6.93 16.65 6.44
N VAL A 67 7.08 16.11 5.23
CA VAL A 67 7.49 16.89 4.05
C VAL A 67 6.50 18.01 3.77
N ILE A 68 5.19 17.74 3.80
CA ILE A 68 4.14 18.73 3.57
C ILE A 68 4.08 19.77 4.70
N ALA A 69 4.32 19.37 5.95
CA ALA A 69 4.34 20.30 7.06
C ALA A 69 5.54 21.27 6.96
N LEU A 70 6.71 20.76 6.60
CA LEU A 70 7.91 21.58 6.43
C LEU A 70 7.82 22.48 5.20
N SER A 71 7.21 22.01 4.10
CA SER A 71 7.06 22.83 2.89
C SER A 71 6.20 24.08 3.10
N LYS A 72 5.23 24.02 4.01
CA LYS A 72 4.42 25.19 4.40
C LYS A 72 5.22 26.27 5.14
N HIS A 73 6.33 25.89 5.77
CA HIS A 73 7.16 26.83 6.53
C HIS A 73 8.21 27.51 5.65
N PHE A 74 8.70 26.82 4.61
CA PHE A 74 9.74 27.31 3.72
C PHE A 74 9.19 27.56 2.31
N ASN A 75 9.01 28.83 1.94
CA ASN A 75 8.47 29.21 0.62
C ASN A 75 9.53 29.22 -0.50
N GLN A 76 10.58 28.39 -0.40
CA GLN A 76 11.65 28.32 -1.40
C GLN A 76 11.80 26.90 -1.95
N GLU A 77 11.78 26.79 -3.28
CA GLU A 77 11.81 25.51 -4.00
C GLU A 77 13.07 24.70 -3.71
N TYR A 78 14.23 25.35 -3.59
CA TYR A 78 15.50 24.69 -3.27
C TYR A 78 15.48 24.02 -1.89
N ILE A 79 14.85 24.65 -0.90
CA ILE A 79 14.73 24.11 0.46
C ILE A 79 13.83 22.87 0.45
N PHE A 80 12.75 22.90 -0.34
CA PHE A 80 11.86 21.76 -0.50
C PHE A 80 12.56 20.54 -1.12
N ALA A 81 13.43 20.75 -2.12
CA ALA A 81 14.23 19.69 -2.72
C ALA A 81 15.18 19.03 -1.70
N ILE A 82 15.85 19.85 -0.87
CA ILE A 82 16.74 19.35 0.20
C ILE A 82 15.95 18.54 1.23
N ILE A 83 14.81 19.06 1.70
CA ILE A 83 13.94 18.36 2.67
C ILE A 83 13.50 17.00 2.11
N THR A 84 13.06 16.97 0.86
CA THR A 84 12.63 15.73 0.20
C THR A 84 13.78 14.74 0.09
N GLY A 85 14.99 15.19 -0.24
CA GLY A 85 16.19 14.35 -0.27
C GLY A 85 16.53 13.76 1.09
N VAL A 86 16.51 14.59 2.15
CA VAL A 86 16.77 14.16 3.53
C VAL A 86 15.72 13.17 4.01
N VAL A 87 14.44 13.43 3.79
CA VAL A 87 13.36 12.51 4.17
C VAL A 87 13.46 11.20 3.40
N THR A 88 13.79 11.25 2.10
CA THR A 88 13.99 10.04 1.28
C THR A 88 15.14 9.18 1.82
N PHE A 89 16.24 9.80 2.26
CA PHE A 89 17.32 9.09 2.95
C PHE A 89 16.81 8.36 4.20
N PHE A 90 16.01 9.03 5.04
CA PHE A 90 15.40 8.40 6.22
C PHE A 90 14.41 7.27 5.85
N MET A 91 13.64 7.45 4.78
CA MET A 91 12.73 6.43 4.26
C MET A 91 13.46 5.14 3.85
N CYS A 92 14.69 5.26 3.36
CA CYS A 92 15.55 4.13 2.99
C CYS A 92 16.25 3.50 4.20
N ILE A 93 16.88 4.30 5.07
CA ILE A 93 17.66 3.76 6.19
C ILE A 93 16.79 3.04 7.22
N GLN A 94 15.53 3.47 7.43
CA GLN A 94 14.61 2.75 8.30
C GLN A 94 14.33 1.31 7.82
N GLY A 95 14.60 1.01 6.54
CA GLY A 95 14.51 -0.34 5.99
C GLY A 95 15.42 -1.36 6.66
N GLN A 96 16.41 -0.92 7.45
CA GLN A 96 17.20 -1.79 8.32
C GLN A 96 16.35 -2.49 9.40
N CYS A 97 15.23 -1.88 9.79
CA CYS A 97 14.27 -2.48 10.71
C CYS A 97 13.39 -3.51 9.98
N LYS A 98 13.28 -4.73 10.53
CA LYS A 98 12.54 -5.85 9.92
C LYS A 98 11.09 -5.52 9.52
N LEU A 99 10.42 -4.62 10.25
CA LEU A 99 9.04 -4.19 9.97
C LEU A 99 8.94 -3.22 8.78
N PHE A 100 9.98 -2.44 8.52
CA PHE A 100 10.05 -1.44 7.44
C PHE A 100 10.93 -1.88 6.27
N ALA A 101 11.43 -3.12 6.30
CA ALA A 101 12.33 -3.68 5.28
C ALA A 101 11.73 -3.66 3.86
N PHE A 102 10.40 -3.57 3.74
CA PHE A 102 9.74 -3.31 2.46
C PHE A 102 9.79 -1.80 2.12
N ILE A 103 10.97 -1.31 1.75
CA ILE A 103 11.21 0.09 1.37
C ILE A 103 10.22 0.60 0.30
N PRO A 104 9.85 -0.17 -0.75
CA PRO A 104 8.87 0.29 -1.73
C PRO A 104 7.51 0.62 -1.11
N GLY A 105 7.11 -0.06 -0.03
CA GLY A 105 5.88 0.25 0.69
C GLY A 105 5.90 1.65 1.30
N THR A 106 7.04 2.08 1.83
CA THR A 106 7.24 3.45 2.33
C THR A 106 7.04 4.48 1.21
N PHE A 107 7.56 4.22 0.01
CA PHE A 107 7.33 5.11 -1.13
C PHE A 107 5.87 5.10 -1.59
N ILE A 108 5.21 3.95 -1.61
CA ILE A 108 3.77 3.85 -1.93
C ILE A 108 2.96 4.74 -0.99
N GLY A 109 3.16 4.63 0.33
CA GLY A 109 2.46 5.48 1.30
C GLY A 109 2.75 6.96 1.13
N GLY A 110 4.01 7.31 0.83
CA GLY A 110 4.41 8.69 0.60
C GLY A 110 3.76 9.29 -0.64
N PHE A 111 3.91 8.66 -1.81
CA PHE A 111 3.31 9.12 -3.07
C PHE A 111 1.79 9.15 -3.01
N SER A 112 1.16 8.17 -2.37
CA SER A 112 -0.29 8.18 -2.12
C SER A 112 -0.73 9.41 -1.33
N THR A 113 0.06 9.84 -0.35
CA THR A 113 -0.22 11.03 0.46
C THR A 113 -0.03 12.32 -0.32
N PHE A 114 1.05 12.43 -1.10
CA PHE A 114 1.29 13.57 -1.97
C PHE A 114 0.22 13.71 -3.05
N ALA A 115 -0.19 12.59 -3.67
CA ALA A 115 -1.26 12.55 -4.68
C ALA A 115 -2.63 12.94 -4.12
N SER A 116 -2.84 12.78 -2.81
CA SER A 116 -4.09 13.11 -2.12
C SER A 116 -4.04 14.49 -1.44
N ASN A 117 -3.17 15.40 -1.90
CA ASN A 117 -2.99 16.74 -1.35
C ASN A 117 -2.73 16.77 0.17
N GLY A 118 -2.11 15.71 0.72
CA GLY A 118 -1.82 15.60 2.15
C GLY A 118 -2.97 15.10 3.03
N ASP A 119 -4.08 14.60 2.46
CA ASP A 119 -5.13 13.93 3.24
C ASP A 119 -4.66 12.54 3.73
N TRP A 120 -3.82 12.57 4.76
CA TRP A 120 -3.22 11.39 5.35
C TRP A 120 -4.26 10.44 5.97
N LYS A 121 -5.42 10.94 6.41
CA LYS A 121 -6.47 10.12 7.01
C LYS A 121 -7.13 9.25 5.96
N MET A 122 -7.58 9.87 4.87
CA MET A 122 -8.18 9.15 3.75
C MET A 122 -7.20 8.14 3.16
N VAL A 123 -5.94 8.54 2.98
CA VAL A 123 -4.90 7.67 2.43
C VAL A 123 -4.61 6.48 3.35
N SER A 124 -4.45 6.71 4.66
CA SER A 124 -4.21 5.62 5.62
C SER A 124 -5.34 4.60 5.61
N ILE A 125 -6.60 5.07 5.65
CA ILE A 125 -7.77 4.20 5.60
C ILE A 125 -7.79 3.41 4.28
N GLY A 126 -7.56 4.07 3.15
CA GLY A 126 -7.52 3.44 1.84
C GLY A 126 -6.45 2.36 1.72
N LEU A 127 -5.23 2.64 2.19
CA LEU A 127 -4.12 1.68 2.19
C LEU A 127 -4.43 0.46 3.06
N ILE A 128 -4.98 0.67 4.26
CA ILE A 128 -5.36 -0.42 5.17
C ILE A 128 -6.44 -1.31 4.53
N LEU A 129 -7.51 -0.71 4.00
CA LEU A 129 -8.56 -1.46 3.30
C LEU A 129 -8.02 -2.19 2.06
N GLY A 130 -7.08 -1.56 1.35
CA GLY A 130 -6.37 -2.17 0.23
C GLY A 130 -5.56 -3.40 0.62
N ILE A 131 -4.85 -3.35 1.75
CA ILE A 131 -4.10 -4.50 2.27
C ILE A 131 -5.07 -5.63 2.65
N ILE A 132 -6.22 -5.31 3.25
CA ILE A 132 -7.28 -6.29 3.57
C ILE A 132 -7.85 -6.93 2.30
N LEU A 133 -8.06 -6.13 1.25
CA LEU A 133 -8.46 -6.62 -0.07
C LEU A 133 -7.42 -7.58 -0.64
N GLY A 134 -6.15 -7.19 -0.65
CA GLY A 134 -5.05 -8.03 -1.14
C GLY A 134 -4.95 -9.37 -0.38
N PHE A 135 -5.07 -9.33 0.94
CA PHE A 135 -5.14 -10.53 1.78
C PHE A 135 -6.33 -11.42 1.39
N SER A 136 -7.50 -10.82 1.15
CA SER A 136 -8.71 -11.55 0.75
C SER A 136 -8.53 -12.22 -0.62
N CYS A 137 -7.89 -11.54 -1.58
CA CYS A 137 -7.54 -12.09 -2.89
C CYS A 137 -6.60 -13.31 -2.77
N ASP A 138 -5.52 -13.17 -2.02
CA ASP A 138 -4.53 -14.24 -1.86
C ASP A 138 -5.11 -15.46 -1.11
N TYR A 139 -5.84 -15.20 -0.02
CA TYR A 139 -6.47 -16.24 0.79
C TYR A 139 -7.51 -17.05 0.00
N THR A 140 -8.39 -16.35 -0.73
CA THR A 140 -9.43 -17.03 -1.52
C THR A 140 -8.84 -17.76 -2.71
N GLY A 141 -7.85 -17.18 -3.40
CA GLY A 141 -7.13 -17.84 -4.49
C GLY A 141 -6.42 -19.12 -4.04
N GLU A 142 -5.73 -19.09 -2.90
CA GLU A 142 -5.05 -20.26 -2.34
C GLU A 142 -6.04 -21.35 -1.90
N LYS A 143 -7.13 -20.97 -1.21
CA LYS A 143 -8.17 -21.93 -0.83
C LYS A 143 -8.84 -22.59 -2.05
N SER A 144 -9.18 -21.81 -3.07
CA SER A 144 -9.77 -22.34 -4.30
C SER A 144 -8.83 -23.33 -4.98
N PHE A 145 -7.54 -23.01 -5.07
CA PHE A 145 -6.55 -23.93 -5.62
C PHE A 145 -6.47 -25.26 -4.84
N LEU A 146 -6.39 -25.20 -3.51
CA LEU A 146 -6.31 -26.38 -2.65
C LEU A 146 -7.57 -27.26 -2.71
N LEU A 147 -8.75 -26.66 -2.90
CA LEU A 147 -10.00 -27.41 -3.05
C LEU A 147 -10.02 -28.20 -4.36
N PHE A 148 -9.52 -27.59 -5.44
CA PHE A 148 -9.44 -28.23 -6.76
C PHE A 148 -8.32 -29.26 -6.89
N GLU A 149 -7.27 -29.19 -6.08
CA GLU A 149 -6.19 -30.18 -6.08
C GLU A 149 -6.56 -31.45 -5.28
N LYS A 150 -7.52 -31.34 -4.35
CA LYS A 150 -8.02 -32.46 -3.55
C LYS A 150 -9.08 -33.32 -4.25
N ASN A 151 -9.68 -32.82 -5.33
CA ASN A 151 -10.68 -33.51 -6.15
C ASN A 151 -10.04 -34.05 -7.43
#